data_AF-A0A9E5ZBM4-F1
#
_entry.id   AF-A0A9E5ZBM4-F1
#
_cell.length_a   1.000
_cell.length_b   1.000
_cell.length_c   1.000
_cell.angle_alpha   90.00
_cell.angle_beta   90.00
_cell.angle_gamma   90.00
#
_symmetry.space_group_name_H-M   'P 1'
#
loop_
_entity.id
_entity.type
_entity.pdbx_description
1 polymer ?
#
loop_
_entity_poly.entity_id
_entity_poly.type
_entity_poly.pdbx_seq_one_letter_code
_entity_poly.pdbx_strand_id
1 'polypeptide(L)'
;VTAAINTLADGKIYLGDGTNQAAEVTMSGDVTIDNTGATAIGVNKVLTGNILDGTIVVEDLANDAVETAKIATDAVTTTKVADANITYAKIQNVSATDMVLGRVSSNAGVLEEIATTGSGVVVRANSPVFTSTDITIGTPNGISVGLGGVVRARDLEIQQ
;
A
#
# COMPACT_ATOMS: atom_id res chain seq x y z
N VAL A 1 -36.69 -42.53 -45.80
CA VAL A 1 -36.43 -41.09 -45.55
C VAL A 1 -35.95 -40.99 -44.12
N THR A 2 -34.65 -40.89 -43.90
CA THR A 2 -34.09 -40.59 -42.57
C THR A 2 -34.68 -39.25 -42.16
N ALA A 3 -35.37 -39.18 -41.04
CA ALA A 3 -35.99 -37.94 -40.58
C ALA A 3 -34.89 -36.87 -40.51
N ALA A 4 -35.00 -35.83 -41.32
CA ALA A 4 -34.09 -34.70 -41.25
C ALA A 4 -34.29 -34.05 -39.88
N ILE A 5 -33.20 -33.95 -39.11
CA ILE A 5 -33.25 -33.38 -37.76
C ILE A 5 -33.34 -31.86 -37.91
N ASN A 6 -34.57 -31.35 -38.04
CA ASN A 6 -34.83 -29.97 -38.46
C ASN A 6 -35.24 -29.05 -37.29
N THR A 7 -35.28 -29.56 -36.07
CA THR A 7 -35.75 -28.83 -34.89
C THR A 7 -34.88 -29.18 -33.71
N LEU A 8 -34.16 -28.20 -33.17
CA LEU A 8 -33.30 -28.31 -31.98
C LEU A 8 -33.92 -27.47 -30.87
N ALA A 9 -34.08 -28.04 -29.67
CA ALA A 9 -34.57 -27.26 -28.54
C ALA A 9 -33.53 -26.21 -28.08
N ASP A 10 -34.00 -25.16 -27.41
CA ASP A 10 -33.15 -24.08 -26.90
C ASP A 10 -32.02 -24.62 -25.99
N GLY A 11 -30.81 -24.07 -26.17
CA GLY A 11 -29.62 -24.44 -25.39
C GLY A 11 -29.12 -25.87 -25.62
N LYS A 12 -29.65 -26.59 -26.62
CA LYS A 12 -29.16 -27.91 -27.03
C LYS A 12 -28.17 -27.79 -28.19
N ILE A 13 -27.36 -28.82 -28.35
CA ILE A 13 -26.48 -29.04 -29.49
C ILE A 13 -26.71 -30.43 -30.06
N TYR A 14 -26.41 -30.63 -31.34
CA TYR A 14 -26.30 -31.97 -31.90
C TYR A 14 -24.89 -32.53 -31.67
N LEU A 15 -24.81 -33.64 -30.96
CA LEU A 15 -23.58 -34.43 -30.79
C LEU A 15 -23.82 -35.85 -31.31
N GLY A 16 -22.74 -36.55 -31.68
CA GLY A 16 -22.83 -37.97 -31.97
C GLY A 16 -23.11 -38.77 -30.69
N ASP A 17 -24.10 -39.66 -30.72
CA ASP A 17 -24.31 -40.65 -29.68
C ASP A 17 -23.31 -41.82 -29.79
N GLY A 18 -23.38 -42.79 -28.87
CA GLY A 18 -22.52 -43.99 -28.90
C GLY A 18 -22.69 -44.87 -30.15
N THR A 19 -23.67 -44.58 -31.01
CA THR A 19 -23.92 -45.25 -32.30
C THR A 19 -23.54 -44.38 -33.50
N ASN A 20 -22.93 -43.22 -33.28
CA ASN A 20 -22.59 -42.20 -34.28
C ASN A 20 -23.80 -41.52 -34.95
N GLN A 21 -24.97 -41.53 -34.32
CA GLN A 21 -26.14 -40.79 -34.77
C GLN A 21 -26.18 -39.42 -34.09
N ALA A 22 -26.62 -38.38 -34.79
CA ALA A 22 -26.80 -37.07 -34.18
C ALA A 22 -27.96 -37.09 -33.17
N ALA A 23 -27.67 -36.68 -31.94
CA ALA A 23 -28.61 -36.60 -30.83
C ALA A 23 -28.54 -35.22 -30.18
N GLU A 24 -29.69 -34.74 -29.69
CA GLU A 24 -29.74 -33.50 -28.92
C GLU A 24 -29.15 -33.70 -27.53
N VAL A 25 -28.16 -32.89 -27.20
CA VAL A 25 -27.50 -32.91 -25.90
C VAL A 25 -27.58 -31.52 -25.30
N THR A 26 -27.96 -31.42 -24.03
CA THR A 26 -27.79 -30.18 -23.28
C THR A 26 -26.35 -30.09 -22.83
N MET A 27 -25.72 -28.96 -23.13
CA MET A 27 -24.37 -28.65 -22.66
C MET A 27 -24.35 -28.69 -21.12
N SER A 28 -23.29 -29.27 -20.55
CA SER A 28 -23.09 -29.30 -19.10
C SER A 28 -21.61 -29.11 -18.76
N GLY A 29 -21.32 -28.75 -17.51
CA GLY A 29 -19.96 -28.52 -17.05
C GLY A 29 -19.66 -27.03 -16.85
N ASP A 30 -18.61 -26.54 -17.51
CA ASP A 30 -18.03 -25.21 -17.25
C ASP A 30 -18.49 -24.14 -18.25
N VAL A 31 -18.88 -24.55 -19.46
CA VAL A 31 -19.35 -23.66 -20.52
C VAL A 31 -20.85 -23.81 -20.70
N THR A 32 -21.56 -22.68 -20.79
CA THR A 32 -22.97 -22.60 -21.17
C THR A 32 -23.11 -21.99 -22.56
N ILE A 33 -24.14 -22.39 -23.29
CA ILE A 33 -24.53 -21.81 -24.59
C ILE A 33 -26.01 -21.45 -24.58
N ASP A 34 -26.39 -20.29 -25.11
CA ASP A 34 -27.79 -19.88 -25.27
C ASP A 34 -28.34 -20.17 -26.69
N ASN A 35 -29.66 -20.01 -26.91
CA ASN A 35 -30.29 -20.16 -28.25
C ASN A 35 -29.72 -19.22 -29.32
N THR A 36 -29.07 -18.11 -28.95
CA THR A 36 -28.45 -17.19 -29.90
C THR A 36 -27.05 -17.65 -30.34
N GLY A 37 -26.54 -18.72 -29.70
CA GLY A 37 -25.21 -19.27 -29.93
C GLY A 37 -24.11 -18.58 -29.12
N ALA A 38 -24.45 -17.71 -28.16
CA ALA A 38 -23.47 -17.05 -27.31
C ALA A 38 -22.94 -18.04 -26.26
N THR A 39 -21.62 -18.15 -26.16
CA THR A 39 -20.97 -19.00 -25.16
C THR A 39 -20.46 -18.17 -24.00
N ALA A 40 -20.64 -18.67 -22.77
CA ALA A 40 -20.07 -18.07 -21.57
C ALA A 40 -19.46 -19.14 -20.68
N ILE A 41 -18.45 -18.75 -19.91
CA ILE A 41 -17.93 -19.56 -18.81
C ILE A 41 -18.83 -19.33 -17.60
N GLY A 42 -19.23 -20.41 -16.94
CA GLY A 42 -20.08 -20.35 -15.75
C GLY A 42 -19.41 -19.63 -14.58
N VAL A 43 -20.22 -19.22 -13.60
CA VAL A 43 -19.74 -18.59 -12.37
C VAL A 43 -18.85 -19.57 -11.60
N ASN A 44 -17.73 -19.08 -11.05
CA ASN A 44 -16.75 -19.86 -10.28
C ASN A 44 -16.11 -21.03 -11.04
N LYS A 45 -16.11 -21.00 -12.38
CA LYS A 45 -15.49 -22.06 -13.19
C LYS A 45 -14.03 -21.83 -13.51
N VAL A 46 -13.58 -20.57 -13.50
CA VAL A 46 -12.15 -20.24 -13.57
C VAL A 46 -11.62 -20.15 -12.14
N LEU A 47 -10.85 -21.15 -11.74
CA LEU A 47 -10.18 -21.24 -10.44
C LEU A 47 -8.71 -20.84 -10.56
N THR A 48 -8.03 -20.70 -9.42
CA THR A 48 -6.61 -20.32 -9.37
C THR A 48 -5.73 -21.23 -10.21
N GLY A 49 -5.95 -22.55 -10.17
CA GLY A 49 -5.17 -23.50 -10.97
C GLY A 49 -5.41 -23.46 -12.48
N ASN A 50 -6.44 -22.74 -12.95
CA ASN A 50 -6.67 -22.51 -14.37
C ASN A 50 -5.86 -21.33 -14.91
N ILE A 51 -5.35 -20.47 -14.02
CA ILE A 51 -4.55 -19.30 -14.37
C ILE A 51 -3.10 -19.65 -14.06
N LEU A 52 -2.27 -19.73 -15.09
CA LEU A 52 -0.85 -19.96 -14.90
C LEU A 52 -0.20 -18.72 -14.27
N ASP A 53 0.71 -18.95 -13.32
CA ASP A 53 1.41 -17.87 -12.64
C ASP A 53 2.14 -16.95 -13.63
N GLY A 54 1.91 -15.65 -13.48
CA GLY A 54 2.56 -14.61 -14.30
C GLY A 54 1.98 -14.42 -15.70
N THR A 55 0.90 -15.12 -16.08
CA THR A 55 0.28 -14.89 -17.41
C THR A 55 -0.66 -13.71 -17.45
N ILE A 56 -1.12 -13.22 -16.30
CA ILE A 56 -1.94 -12.02 -16.20
C ILE A 56 -1.02 -10.79 -16.26
N VAL A 57 -1.11 -10.03 -17.35
CA VAL A 57 -0.31 -8.82 -17.58
C VAL A 57 -1.10 -7.56 -17.22
N VAL A 58 -0.45 -6.39 -17.30
CA VAL A 58 -1.08 -5.11 -16.91
C VAL A 58 -2.29 -4.80 -17.78
N GLU A 59 -2.23 -5.13 -19.07
CA GLU A 59 -3.28 -4.90 -20.05
C GLU A 59 -4.55 -5.72 -19.77
N ASP A 60 -4.43 -6.84 -19.05
CA ASP A 60 -5.58 -7.66 -18.65
C ASP A 60 -6.34 -7.06 -17.46
N LEU A 61 -5.71 -6.16 -16.68
CA LEU A 61 -6.31 -5.47 -15.56
C LEU A 61 -6.74 -4.06 -15.94
N ALA A 62 -8.06 -3.83 -15.94
CA ALA A 62 -8.59 -2.48 -16.04
C ALA A 62 -8.09 -1.58 -14.89
N ASN A 63 -8.10 -0.27 -15.11
CA ASN A 63 -7.88 0.70 -14.04
C ASN A 63 -8.86 0.44 -12.89
N ASP A 64 -8.36 0.55 -11.66
CA ASP A 64 -9.12 0.31 -10.41
C ASP A 64 -9.62 -1.15 -10.23
N ALA A 65 -9.18 -2.11 -11.05
CA ALA A 65 -9.56 -3.51 -10.90
C ALA A 65 -9.08 -4.14 -9.57
N VAL A 66 -7.99 -3.63 -8.99
CA VAL A 66 -7.46 -4.09 -7.70
C VAL A 66 -7.89 -3.12 -6.59
N GLU A 67 -9.01 -3.46 -5.95
CA GLU A 67 -9.53 -2.72 -4.80
C GLU A 67 -8.87 -3.16 -3.48
N THR A 68 -9.03 -2.36 -2.43
CA THR A 68 -8.46 -2.63 -1.09
C THR A 68 -8.77 -4.03 -0.58
N ALA A 69 -9.99 -4.52 -0.77
CA ALA A 69 -10.40 -5.85 -0.30
C ALA A 69 -9.68 -7.01 -1.00
N LYS A 70 -9.11 -6.78 -2.20
CA LYS A 70 -8.36 -7.77 -2.98
C LYS A 70 -6.89 -7.82 -2.56
N ILE A 71 -6.41 -6.83 -1.79
CA ILE A 71 -5.07 -6.79 -1.21
C ILE A 71 -5.15 -7.37 0.20
N ALA A 72 -4.58 -8.56 0.39
CA ALA A 72 -4.54 -9.19 1.71
C ALA A 72 -3.74 -8.35 2.73
N THR A 73 -4.02 -8.52 4.02
CA THR A 73 -3.20 -7.94 5.10
C THR A 73 -1.74 -8.34 4.92
N ASP A 74 -0.84 -7.37 5.09
CA ASP A 74 0.61 -7.53 4.91
C ASP A 74 1.06 -7.97 3.51
N ALA A 75 0.16 -7.92 2.50
CA ALA A 75 0.51 -8.29 1.14
C ALA A 75 1.53 -7.35 0.51
N VAL A 76 1.59 -6.08 0.91
CA VAL A 76 2.58 -5.10 0.45
C VAL A 76 3.71 -5.03 1.47
N THR A 77 4.75 -5.84 1.27
CA THR A 77 5.94 -5.87 2.13
C THR A 77 6.98 -4.85 1.68
N THR A 78 7.99 -4.61 2.52
CA THR A 78 9.10 -3.68 2.22
C THR A 78 9.79 -4.03 0.90
N THR A 79 10.06 -5.31 0.62
CA THR A 79 10.70 -5.76 -0.63
C THR A 79 9.87 -5.45 -1.88
N LYS A 80 8.53 -5.34 -1.76
CA LYS A 80 7.65 -4.97 -2.88
C LYS A 80 7.64 -3.47 -3.18
N VAL A 81 8.19 -2.66 -2.28
CA VAL A 81 8.31 -1.21 -2.44
C VAL A 81 9.77 -0.89 -2.72
N ALA A 82 10.09 -0.58 -3.98
CA ALA A 82 11.45 -0.17 -4.32
C ALA A 82 11.87 1.09 -3.55
N ASP A 83 13.17 1.19 -3.27
CA ASP A 83 13.74 2.36 -2.60
C ASP A 83 13.39 3.65 -3.35
N ALA A 84 13.20 4.73 -2.60
CA ALA A 84 12.79 6.05 -3.10
C ALA A 84 11.42 6.13 -3.79
N ASN A 85 10.67 5.03 -3.97
CA ASN A 85 9.30 5.09 -4.51
C ASN A 85 8.33 5.80 -3.57
N ILE A 86 8.57 5.75 -2.26
CA ILE A 86 7.86 6.54 -1.26
C ILE A 86 8.59 7.87 -1.10
N THR A 87 8.25 8.83 -1.97
CA THR A 87 8.83 10.17 -1.98
C THR A 87 8.34 11.00 -0.80
N TYR A 88 9.04 12.09 -0.46
CA TYR A 88 8.64 13.02 0.58
C TYR A 88 7.17 13.47 0.47
N ALA A 89 6.70 13.83 -0.72
CA ALA A 89 5.31 14.23 -0.95
C ALA A 89 4.26 13.13 -0.66
N LYS A 90 4.65 11.85 -0.66
CA LYS A 90 3.76 10.71 -0.36
C LYS A 90 3.61 10.46 1.15
N ILE A 91 4.51 11.01 1.97
CA ILE A 91 4.50 10.88 3.44
C ILE A 91 4.18 12.19 4.15
N GLN A 92 4.35 13.34 3.48
CA GLN A 92 4.19 14.65 4.08
C GLN A 92 2.72 15.07 4.09
N ASN A 93 1.99 14.63 5.09
CA ASN A 93 0.70 15.21 5.48
C ASN A 93 0.88 16.03 6.76
N VAL A 94 1.47 17.23 6.61
CA VAL A 94 1.80 18.11 7.75
C VAL A 94 0.80 19.25 7.89
N SER A 95 0.48 19.62 9.13
CA SER A 95 -0.45 20.70 9.48
C SER A 95 0.13 22.11 9.31
N ALA A 96 1.46 22.24 9.31
CA ALA A 96 2.19 23.50 9.20
C ALA A 96 3.53 23.35 8.44
N THR A 97 4.17 24.47 8.11
CA THR A 97 5.57 24.45 7.66
C THR A 97 6.48 24.06 8.81
N ASP A 98 7.73 23.66 8.50
CA ASP A 98 8.77 23.48 9.52
C ASP A 98 8.52 22.33 10.52
N MET A 99 7.73 21.34 10.12
CA MET A 99 7.49 20.12 10.89
C MET A 99 8.54 19.06 10.59
N VAL A 100 8.99 18.34 11.62
CA VAL A 100 9.74 17.08 11.45
C VAL A 100 8.75 15.94 11.61
N LEU A 101 8.71 15.04 10.61
CA LEU A 101 7.94 13.80 10.68
C LEU A 101 8.79 12.76 11.42
N GLY A 102 8.28 12.25 12.54
CA GLY A 102 8.99 11.29 13.38
C GLY A 102 8.05 10.52 14.28
N ARG A 103 8.58 9.88 15.32
CA ARG A 103 7.77 9.29 16.40
C ARG A 103 8.54 9.45 17.71
N VAL A 104 7.93 10.06 18.71
CA VAL A 104 8.47 10.23 20.07
C VAL A 104 7.76 9.34 21.09
N SER A 105 6.58 8.80 20.77
CA SER A 105 5.89 7.84 21.63
C SER A 105 6.62 6.50 21.72
N SER A 106 6.47 5.80 22.85
CA SER A 106 6.92 4.43 23.00
C SER A 106 6.09 3.47 22.12
N ASN A 107 6.71 2.35 21.72
CA ASN A 107 6.13 1.29 20.87
C ASN A 107 5.94 1.66 19.38
N ALA A 108 5.44 0.69 18.61
CA ALA A 108 5.08 0.88 17.21
C ALA A 108 3.79 1.70 17.09
N GLY A 109 3.69 2.52 16.04
CA GLY A 109 2.55 3.40 15.83
C GLY A 109 2.67 4.22 14.56
N VAL A 110 1.69 5.07 14.32
CA VAL A 110 1.65 6.01 13.18
C VAL A 110 2.77 7.06 13.29
N LEU A 111 3.07 7.74 12.19
CA LEU A 111 3.94 8.91 12.19
C LEU A 111 3.29 10.06 12.99
N GLU A 112 4.14 10.80 13.70
CA GLU A 112 3.79 11.95 14.53
C GLU A 112 4.42 13.22 13.96
N GLU A 113 3.77 14.35 14.24
CA GLU A 113 4.33 15.67 14.01
C GLU A 113 5.13 16.11 15.24
N ILE A 114 6.44 16.27 15.06
CA ILE A 114 7.29 16.84 16.10
C ILE A 114 7.34 18.35 15.88
N ALA A 115 6.49 19.07 16.62
CA ALA A 115 6.48 20.52 16.62
C ALA A 115 7.78 21.07 17.18
N THR A 116 8.46 21.92 16.41
CA THR A 116 9.68 22.60 16.85
C THR A 116 9.33 23.93 17.55
N THR A 117 8.49 23.90 18.59
CA THR A 117 7.98 25.09 19.29
C THR A 117 8.94 25.70 20.32
N GLY A 118 10.16 25.17 20.43
CA GLY A 118 11.25 25.86 21.11
C GLY A 118 11.62 27.13 20.33
N SER A 119 12.00 28.20 21.03
CA SER A 119 12.51 29.38 20.35
C SER A 119 13.84 29.07 19.67
N GLY A 120 13.86 29.18 18.35
CA GLY A 120 14.92 28.70 17.48
C GLY A 120 14.62 27.29 16.94
N VAL A 121 14.93 27.05 15.67
CA VAL A 121 14.81 25.73 15.03
C VAL A 121 15.89 24.81 15.60
N VAL A 122 15.79 24.42 16.88
CA VAL A 122 16.86 23.70 17.60
C VAL A 122 17.23 22.41 16.89
N VAL A 123 16.26 21.75 16.26
CA VAL A 123 16.40 20.44 15.61
C VAL A 123 16.89 20.52 14.16
N ARG A 124 16.64 21.62 13.43
CA ARG A 124 17.01 21.74 12.00
C ARG A 124 18.02 22.86 11.69
N ALA A 125 18.44 23.64 12.68
CA ALA A 125 19.42 24.70 12.47
C ALA A 125 20.85 24.14 12.46
N ASN A 126 21.66 24.57 11.50
CA ASN A 126 23.11 24.31 11.49
C ASN A 126 23.84 25.06 12.62
N SER A 127 23.16 25.99 13.30
CA SER A 127 23.63 26.74 14.47
C SER A 127 22.41 27.13 15.32
N PRO A 128 21.90 26.23 16.17
CA PRO A 128 20.71 26.50 16.97
C PRO A 128 21.00 27.60 17.99
N VAL A 129 20.09 28.59 18.07
CA VAL A 129 20.14 29.65 19.08
C VAL A 129 19.05 29.37 20.09
N PHE A 130 19.43 29.20 21.36
CA PHE A 130 18.49 29.12 22.46
C PHE A 130 18.18 30.54 22.94
N THR A 131 16.93 30.99 22.83
CA THR A 131 16.56 32.34 23.31
C THR A 131 16.03 32.33 24.75
N SER A 132 16.14 31.19 25.45
CA SER A 132 15.81 31.11 26.87
C SER A 132 16.84 31.88 27.69
N THR A 133 16.40 32.62 28.70
CA THR A 133 17.31 33.27 29.67
C THR A 133 18.13 32.25 30.45
N ASP A 134 17.58 31.04 30.65
CA ASP A 134 18.23 29.94 31.35
C ASP A 134 18.25 28.67 30.48
N ILE A 135 19.43 28.06 30.34
CA ILE A 135 19.58 26.74 29.73
C ILE A 135 19.82 25.74 30.86
N THR A 136 18.77 25.02 31.27
CA THR A 136 18.91 23.95 32.26
C THR A 136 19.52 22.71 31.61
N ILE A 137 20.78 22.47 31.92
CA ILE A 137 21.50 21.24 31.65
C ILE A 137 21.45 20.39 32.92
N GLY A 138 20.82 19.20 32.86
CA GLY A 138 20.73 18.28 34.00
C GLY A 138 22.10 17.88 34.56
N THR A 139 22.17 17.14 35.69
CA THR A 139 23.41 16.83 36.46
C THR A 139 24.65 16.57 35.59
N PRO A 140 25.45 17.61 35.30
CA PRO A 140 26.43 17.49 34.23
C PRO A 140 27.80 17.17 34.84
N ASN A 141 28.41 16.06 34.39
CA ASN A 141 29.79 15.72 34.71
C ASN A 141 30.77 16.54 33.84
N GLY A 142 30.70 17.86 33.96
CA GLY A 142 31.51 18.82 33.20
C GLY A 142 30.71 19.53 32.10
N ILE A 143 30.58 20.85 32.22
CA ILE A 143 29.96 21.72 31.22
C ILE A 143 31.06 22.55 30.57
N SER A 144 31.18 22.52 29.25
CA SER A 144 31.96 23.50 28.48
C SER A 144 31.00 24.40 27.70
N VAL A 145 30.85 25.66 28.12
CA VAL A 145 30.09 26.67 27.39
C VAL A 145 31.09 27.57 26.66
N GLY A 146 31.14 27.47 25.33
CA GLY A 146 31.93 28.38 24.50
C GLY A 146 31.25 29.74 24.35
N LEU A 147 31.52 30.68 25.25
CA LEU A 147 31.00 32.03 25.18
C LEU A 147 31.98 32.91 24.39
N GLY A 148 31.59 33.29 23.16
CA GLY A 148 32.43 34.10 22.25
C GLY A 148 32.76 35.52 22.75
N GLY A 149 32.25 35.93 23.92
CA GLY A 149 32.60 37.17 24.59
C GLY A 149 32.01 37.25 26.01
N VAL A 150 32.84 37.68 26.96
CA VAL A 150 32.48 38.18 28.30
C VAL A 150 31.80 37.16 29.24
N VAL A 151 32.54 36.13 29.68
CA VAL A 151 32.40 35.70 31.09
C VAL A 151 33.44 36.48 31.88
N ARG A 152 33.02 37.42 32.72
CA ARG A 152 33.92 37.96 33.74
C ARG A 152 33.91 36.95 34.89
N ALA A 153 35.08 36.50 35.34
CA ALA A 153 35.23 35.48 36.39
C ALA A 153 34.50 35.79 37.72
N ARG A 154 34.00 37.02 37.92
CA ARG A 154 33.22 37.40 39.10
C ARG A 154 31.78 36.87 39.07
N ASP A 155 31.26 36.50 37.91
CA ASP A 155 29.90 35.99 37.76
C ASP A 155 29.83 34.45 37.91
N LEU A 156 30.98 33.79 38.11
CA LEU A 156 31.08 32.35 38.33
C LEU A 156 31.15 32.05 39.83
N GLU A 157 30.03 32.20 40.53
CA GLU A 157 29.95 31.88 41.96
C GLU A 157 29.89 30.36 42.15
N ILE A 158 31.02 29.75 42.48
CA ILE A 158 31.05 28.36 42.96
C ILE A 158 30.58 28.41 44.41
N GLN A 159 29.30 28.09 44.64
CA GLN A 159 28.81 27.77 45.98
C GLN A 159 29.55 26.50 46.44
N GLN A 160 30.33 26.61 47.52
CA GLN A 160 31.01 25.47 48.15
C GLN A 160 30.00 24.49 48.76
#